data_AF-A0A7K9Q4P0-F1
#
_entry.id   AF-A0A7K9Q4P0-F1
#
_cell.length_a   1.000
_cell.length_b   1.000
_cell.length_c   1.000
_cell.angle_alpha   90.00
_cell.angle_beta   90.00
_cell.angle_gamma   90.00
#
_symmetry.space_group_name_H-M   'P 1'
#
loop_
_entity.id
_entity.type
_entity.pdbx_description
1 polymer ?
#
loop_
_entity_poly.entity_id
_entity_poly.type
_entity_poly.pdbx_seq_one_letter_code
_entity_poly.pdbx_strand_id
1 'polypeptide(L)'
;TINDETVELVQPYFEMEDYTLQHGQKVCGNVAGLLSWTKAMVVFYGVNREVLPLKTNLAKQEACLRVANAEKEKAQAELDEKQAELDKVQAKFDAAMKEKMDLENDAETCKRKMQAASALIDGLSGEKVRWTQQSKEFKSQIKRLVGDILLCTGFLSYCGPFNQDFRNLLLKDLWETELRAHKIPFSDDLNLISMLVDQPTVSSWCLEGL
;
A
#
# COMPACT_ATOMS: atom_id res chain seq x y z
N THR A 1 74.11 -12.14 40.22
CA THR A 1 73.31 -10.95 39.88
C THR A 1 73.85 -9.80 40.69
N ILE A 2 74.02 -8.64 40.07
CA ILE A 2 74.36 -7.40 40.77
C ILE A 2 73.15 -7.04 41.65
N ASN A 3 73.38 -6.72 42.91
CA ASN A 3 72.36 -6.25 43.85
C ASN A 3 72.58 -4.75 44.17
N ASP A 4 71.59 -4.10 44.78
CA ASP A 4 71.68 -2.66 45.13
C ASP A 4 72.96 -2.39 45.94
N GLU A 5 73.28 -3.26 46.90
CA GLU A 5 74.49 -3.13 47.73
C GLU A 5 75.79 -3.12 46.92
N THR A 6 75.93 -3.98 45.90
CA THR A 6 77.12 -3.98 45.01
C THR A 6 77.21 -2.74 44.14
N VAL A 7 76.08 -2.12 43.78
CA VAL A 7 76.08 -0.86 43.01
C VAL A 7 76.47 0.31 43.91
N GLU A 8 75.88 0.38 45.10
CA GLU A 8 76.20 1.40 46.11
C GLU A 8 77.68 1.34 46.52
N LEU A 9 78.24 0.14 46.72
CA LEU A 9 79.63 -0.03 47.10
C LEU A 9 80.62 0.42 46.01
N VAL A 10 80.26 0.25 44.74
CA VAL A 10 81.13 0.58 43.60
C VAL A 10 81.03 2.07 43.21
N GLN A 11 79.93 2.73 43.56
CA GLN A 11 79.64 4.12 43.16
C GLN A 11 80.72 5.14 43.55
N PRO A 12 81.30 5.12 44.78
CA PRO A 12 82.40 6.02 45.15
C PRO A 12 83.65 5.86 44.29
N TYR A 13 83.91 4.65 43.77
CA TYR A 13 85.08 4.39 42.93
C TYR A 13 84.96 5.04 41.54
N PHE A 14 83.74 5.31 41.07
CA PHE A 14 83.51 5.99 39.79
C PHE A 14 83.74 7.50 39.87
N GLU A 15 83.84 8.07 41.08
CA GLU A 15 84.11 9.50 41.31
C GLU A 15 85.61 9.79 41.45
N MET A 16 86.47 8.76 41.46
CA MET A 16 87.93 8.93 41.52
C MET A 16 88.50 9.43 40.18
N GLU A 17 89.48 10.33 40.22
CA GLU A 17 90.07 10.99 39.03
C GLU A 17 90.73 10.00 38.04
N ASP A 18 91.19 8.85 38.54
CA ASP A 18 91.85 7.79 37.78
C ASP A 18 90.87 6.79 37.14
N TYR A 19 89.60 6.77 37.55
CA TYR A 19 88.55 5.89 37.01
C TYR A 19 87.93 6.43 35.72
N THR A 20 88.78 6.74 34.74
CA THR A 20 88.36 7.31 33.45
C THR A 20 88.89 6.50 32.28
N LEU A 21 88.11 6.46 31.18
CA LEU A 21 88.49 5.73 29.95
C LEU A 21 89.86 6.18 29.42
N GLN A 22 90.13 7.49 29.50
CA GLN A 22 91.40 8.09 29.06
C GLN A 22 92.59 7.63 29.91
N HIS A 23 92.42 7.46 31.22
CA HIS A 23 93.47 6.93 32.09
C HIS A 23 93.68 5.43 31.89
N GLY A 24 92.61 4.65 31.74
CA GLY A 24 92.70 3.22 31.44
C GLY A 24 93.44 2.92 30.14
N GLN A 25 93.20 3.71 29.08
CA GLN A 25 93.85 3.54 27.77
C GLN A 25 95.36 3.78 27.81
N LYS A 26 95.83 4.67 28.70
CA LYS A 26 97.27 4.94 28.89
C LYS A 26 98.01 3.75 29.49
N VAL A 27 97.33 2.91 30.27
CA VAL A 27 97.92 1.73 30.93
C VAL A 27 97.78 0.50 30.03
N CYS A 28 96.56 0.16 29.60
CA CYS A 28 96.28 -0.96 28.70
C CYS A 28 94.85 -0.87 28.15
N GLY A 29 94.67 -1.13 26.84
CA GLY A 29 93.36 -1.12 26.19
C GLY A 29 92.33 -2.05 26.84
N ASN A 30 92.76 -3.19 27.39
CA ASN A 30 91.89 -4.13 28.08
C ASN A 30 91.34 -3.56 29.40
N VAL A 31 92.15 -2.78 30.13
CA VAL A 31 91.74 -2.13 31.40
C VAL A 31 90.71 -1.02 31.11
N ALA A 32 90.91 -0.24 30.04
CA ALA A 32 89.92 0.74 29.59
C ALA A 32 88.57 0.11 29.25
N GLY A 33 88.57 -1.06 28.59
CA GLY A 33 87.36 -1.82 28.30
C GLY A 33 86.61 -2.26 29.56
N LEU A 34 87.33 -2.72 30.58
CA LEU A 34 86.74 -3.11 31.88
C LEU A 34 86.13 -1.92 32.63
N LEU A 35 86.81 -0.76 32.69
CA LEU A 35 86.28 0.47 33.31
C LEU A 35 84.99 0.96 32.62
N SER A 36 84.95 0.88 31.29
CA SER A 36 83.73 1.22 30.54
C SER A 36 82.61 0.22 30.80
N TRP A 37 82.94 -1.06 30.91
CA TRP A 37 81.98 -2.13 31.14
C TRP A 37 81.34 -2.06 32.52
N THR A 38 82.11 -1.82 33.59
CA THR A 38 81.60 -1.67 34.96
C THR A 38 80.66 -0.46 35.09
N LYS A 39 81.04 0.68 34.50
CA LYS A 39 80.18 1.88 34.47
C LYS A 39 78.88 1.62 33.70
N ALA A 40 78.97 0.98 32.54
CA ALA A 40 77.80 0.60 31.75
C ALA A 40 76.90 -0.39 32.50
N MET A 41 77.48 -1.30 33.28
CA MET A 41 76.75 -2.32 34.03
C MET A 41 75.96 -1.73 35.21
N VAL A 42 76.50 -0.72 35.90
CA VAL A 42 75.77 0.02 36.96
C VAL A 42 74.59 0.82 36.38
N VAL A 43 74.81 1.53 35.26
CA VAL A 43 73.73 2.24 34.56
C VAL A 43 72.66 1.27 34.06
N PHE A 44 73.09 0.15 33.47
CA PHE A 44 72.18 -0.91 33.03
C PHE A 44 71.35 -1.46 34.18
N TYR A 45 71.94 -1.70 35.34
CA TYR A 45 71.22 -2.19 36.52
C TYR A 45 70.11 -1.23 36.95
N GLY A 46 70.39 0.08 37.06
CA GLY A 46 69.40 1.10 37.42
C GLY A 46 68.22 1.16 36.43
N VAL A 47 68.51 1.17 35.13
CA VAL A 47 67.47 1.14 34.08
C VAL A 47 66.69 -0.18 34.11
N ASN A 48 67.38 -1.31 34.28
CA ASN A 48 66.75 -2.62 34.28
C ASN A 48 65.81 -2.81 35.49
N ARG A 49 66.11 -2.18 36.65
CA ARG A 49 65.24 -2.15 37.83
C ARG A 49 63.88 -1.52 37.53
N GLU A 50 63.84 -0.45 36.74
CA GLU A 50 62.60 0.23 36.34
C GLU A 50 61.91 -0.47 35.16
N VAL A 51 62.69 -1.00 34.21
CA VAL A 51 62.17 -1.61 32.98
C VAL A 51 61.59 -3.01 33.21
N LEU A 52 62.11 -3.80 34.15
CA LEU A 52 61.60 -5.14 34.47
C LEU A 52 60.11 -5.17 34.90
N PRO A 53 59.64 -4.33 35.84
CA PRO A 53 58.23 -4.28 36.19
C PRO A 53 57.37 -3.75 35.03
N LEU A 54 57.88 -2.80 34.23
CA LEU A 54 57.17 -2.30 33.05
C LEU A 54 57.00 -3.40 31.98
N LYS A 55 58.04 -4.19 31.71
CA LYS A 55 57.98 -5.34 30.79
C LYS A 55 57.00 -6.41 31.28
N THR A 56 57.01 -6.70 32.58
CA THR A 56 56.07 -7.65 33.19
C THR A 56 54.63 -7.15 33.08
N ASN A 57 54.39 -5.86 33.35
CA ASN A 57 53.07 -5.26 33.22
C ASN A 57 52.60 -5.21 31.76
N LEU A 58 53.48 -4.84 30.83
CA LEU A 58 53.18 -4.84 29.40
C LEU A 58 52.74 -6.22 28.92
N ALA A 59 53.50 -7.27 29.25
CA ALA A 59 53.13 -8.65 28.91
C ALA A 59 51.76 -9.07 29.49
N LYS A 60 51.43 -8.62 30.72
CA LYS A 60 50.12 -8.85 31.32
C LYS A 60 49.01 -8.12 30.56
N GLN A 61 49.21 -6.86 30.23
CA GLN A 61 48.21 -6.06 29.50
C GLN A 61 48.00 -6.57 28.08
N GLU A 62 49.06 -6.96 27.37
CA GLU A 62 48.98 -7.58 26.04
C GLU A 62 48.19 -8.90 26.09
N ALA A 63 48.42 -9.72 27.12
CA ALA A 63 47.65 -10.95 27.32
C ALA A 63 46.17 -10.66 27.58
N CYS A 64 45.84 -9.70 28.45
CA CYS A 64 44.46 -9.27 28.71
C CYS A 64 43.80 -8.69 27.46
N LEU A 65 44.50 -7.84 26.71
CA LEU A 65 44.02 -7.24 25.46
C LEU A 65 43.68 -8.32 24.43
N ARG A 66 44.54 -9.34 24.30
CA ARG A 66 44.29 -10.46 23.38
C ARG A 66 43.02 -11.22 23.74
N VAL A 67 42.78 -11.49 25.03
CA VAL A 67 41.56 -12.16 25.49
C VAL A 67 40.33 -11.30 25.23
N ALA A 68 40.38 -10.01 25.58
CA ALA A 68 39.27 -9.08 25.36
C ALA A 68 38.92 -8.92 23.88
N ASN A 69 39.93 -8.87 22.99
CA ASN A 69 39.70 -8.82 21.54
C ASN A 69 39.06 -10.10 21.02
N ALA A 70 39.49 -11.27 21.49
CA ALA A 70 38.86 -12.54 21.10
C ALA A 70 37.40 -12.64 21.56
N GLU A 71 37.10 -12.18 22.79
CA GLU A 71 35.73 -12.12 23.29
C GLU A 71 34.87 -11.12 22.50
N LYS A 72 35.43 -9.96 22.16
CA LYS A 72 34.78 -8.97 21.31
C LYS A 72 34.45 -9.52 19.92
N GLU A 73 35.41 -10.19 19.28
CA GLU A 73 35.21 -10.80 17.96
C GLU A 73 34.11 -11.87 18.00
N LYS A 74 34.08 -12.70 19.05
CA LYS A 74 33.01 -13.68 19.25
C LYS A 74 31.64 -13.02 19.41
N ALA A 75 31.54 -12.00 20.27
CA ALA A 75 30.29 -11.29 20.49
C ALA A 75 29.81 -10.55 19.22
N GLN A 76 30.74 -9.98 18.45
CA GLN A 76 30.42 -9.33 17.17
C GLN A 76 29.89 -10.35 16.15
N ALA A 77 30.51 -11.53 16.05
CA ALA A 77 30.05 -12.58 15.15
C ALA A 77 28.63 -13.07 15.51
N GLU A 78 28.32 -13.26 16.80
CA GLU A 78 26.98 -13.61 17.27
C GLU A 78 25.96 -12.51 16.95
N LEU A 79 26.34 -11.24 17.12
CA LEU A 79 25.48 -10.09 16.79
C LEU A 79 25.20 -10.02 15.29
N ASP A 80 26.22 -10.20 14.45
CA ASP A 80 26.08 -10.17 12.99
C ASP A 80 25.18 -11.31 12.49
N GLU A 81 25.30 -12.50 13.09
CA GLU A 81 24.41 -13.64 12.79
C GLU A 81 22.95 -13.30 13.14
N LYS A 82 22.70 -12.77 14.34
CA LYS A 82 21.35 -12.42 14.79
C LYS A 82 20.75 -11.26 13.98
N GLN A 83 21.56 -10.29 13.60
CA GLN A 83 21.12 -9.21 12.73
C GLN A 83 20.71 -9.74 11.35
N ALA A 84 21.49 -10.65 10.78
CA ALA A 84 21.16 -11.27 9.50
C ALA A 84 19.88 -12.12 9.56
N GLU A 85 19.60 -12.79 10.69
CA GLU A 85 18.33 -13.47 10.92
C GLU A 85 17.17 -12.46 11.02
N LEU A 86 17.35 -11.37 11.77
CA LEU A 86 16.35 -10.33 11.95
C LEU A 86 15.98 -9.68 10.62
N ASP A 87 16.96 -9.31 9.80
CA ASP A 87 16.75 -8.67 8.51
C ASP A 87 15.93 -9.57 7.56
N LYS A 88 16.18 -10.88 7.58
CA LYS A 88 15.41 -11.86 6.80
C LYS A 88 13.95 -11.94 7.27
N VAL A 89 13.72 -11.91 8.57
CA VAL A 89 12.35 -11.96 9.13
C VAL A 89 11.63 -10.64 8.86
N GLN A 90 12.31 -9.51 9.01
CA GLN A 90 11.77 -8.19 8.72
C GLN A 90 11.34 -8.08 7.25
N ALA A 91 12.19 -8.51 6.31
CA ALA A 91 11.85 -8.51 4.89
C ALA A 91 10.60 -9.37 4.57
N LYS A 92 10.47 -10.53 5.22
CA LYS A 92 9.26 -11.38 5.08
C LYS A 92 8.02 -10.72 5.67
N PHE A 93 8.18 -10.06 6.82
CA PHE A 93 7.08 -9.34 7.47
C PHE A 93 6.60 -8.18 6.61
N ASP A 94 7.52 -7.36 6.08
CA ASP A 94 7.18 -6.22 5.23
C ASP A 94 6.49 -6.67 3.93
N ALA A 95 6.97 -7.77 3.32
CA ALA A 95 6.32 -8.36 2.15
C ALA A 95 4.90 -8.85 2.46
N ALA A 96 4.71 -9.58 3.57
CA ALA A 96 3.39 -10.07 3.98
C ALA A 96 2.42 -8.94 4.35
N MET A 97 2.92 -7.89 4.99
CA MET A 97 2.13 -6.70 5.32
C MET A 97 1.69 -5.94 4.06
N LYS A 98 2.57 -5.83 3.07
CA LYS A 98 2.23 -5.25 1.77
C LYS A 98 1.15 -6.06 1.06
N GLU A 99 1.33 -7.38 0.96
CA GLU A 99 0.35 -8.27 0.33
C GLU A 99 -1.01 -8.20 1.03
N LYS A 100 -1.01 -8.19 2.38
CA LYS A 100 -2.23 -7.99 3.16
C LYS A 100 -2.93 -6.68 2.80
N MET A 101 -2.20 -5.57 2.74
CA MET A 101 -2.77 -4.26 2.44
C MET A 101 -3.33 -4.20 1.01
N ASP A 102 -2.63 -4.79 0.04
CA ASP A 102 -3.09 -4.87 -1.34
C ASP A 102 -4.39 -5.70 -1.43
N LEU A 103 -4.46 -6.83 -0.75
CA LEU A 103 -5.67 -7.67 -0.69
C LEU A 103 -6.85 -6.97 0.00
N GLU A 104 -6.60 -6.22 1.08
CA GLU A 104 -7.64 -5.44 1.77
C GLU A 104 -8.21 -4.34 0.84
N ASN A 105 -7.36 -3.63 0.11
CA ASN A 105 -7.77 -2.61 -0.86
C ASN A 105 -8.58 -3.21 -2.02
N ASP A 106 -8.15 -4.36 -2.55
CA ASP A 106 -8.87 -5.06 -3.61
C ASP A 106 -10.24 -5.56 -3.14
N ALA A 107 -10.30 -6.11 -1.92
CA ALA A 107 -11.55 -6.55 -1.31
C ALA A 107 -12.53 -5.39 -1.10
N GLU A 108 -12.05 -4.24 -0.62
CA GLU A 108 -12.86 -3.04 -0.44
C GLU A 108 -13.38 -2.51 -1.79
N THR A 109 -12.52 -2.44 -2.80
CA THR A 109 -12.89 -2.03 -4.16
C THR A 109 -13.94 -2.96 -4.75
N CYS A 110 -13.77 -4.28 -4.59
CA CYS A 110 -14.76 -5.27 -5.03
C CYS A 110 -16.09 -5.08 -4.31
N LYS A 111 -16.08 -4.93 -2.99
CA LYS A 111 -17.28 -4.69 -2.18
C LYS A 111 -18.03 -3.44 -2.64
N ARG A 112 -17.33 -2.33 -2.89
CA ARG A 112 -17.94 -1.09 -3.41
C ARG A 112 -18.58 -1.31 -4.78
N LYS A 113 -17.91 -2.03 -5.69
CA LYS A 113 -18.47 -2.39 -7.01
C LYS A 113 -19.71 -3.26 -6.87
N MET A 114 -19.69 -4.27 -5.99
CA MET A 114 -20.85 -5.13 -5.74
C MET A 114 -22.04 -4.35 -5.18
N GLN A 115 -21.81 -3.45 -4.22
CA GLN A 115 -22.87 -2.60 -3.66
C GLN A 115 -23.48 -1.69 -4.72
N ALA A 116 -22.65 -1.04 -5.55
CA ALA A 116 -23.13 -0.21 -6.65
C ALA A 116 -23.95 -1.02 -7.67
N ALA A 117 -23.48 -2.23 -8.01
CA ALA A 117 -24.20 -3.13 -8.92
C ALA A 117 -25.55 -3.57 -8.32
N SER A 118 -25.61 -3.92 -7.04
CA SER A 118 -26.86 -4.28 -6.37
C SER A 118 -27.84 -3.11 -6.36
N ALA A 119 -27.39 -1.92 -5.97
CA ALA A 119 -28.23 -0.73 -5.96
C ALA A 119 -28.78 -0.41 -7.36
N LEU A 120 -27.98 -0.62 -8.40
CA LEU A 120 -28.41 -0.44 -9.79
C LEU A 120 -29.43 -1.51 -10.21
N ILE A 121 -29.22 -2.77 -9.86
CA ILE A 121 -30.19 -3.85 -10.13
C ILE A 121 -31.51 -3.59 -9.42
N ASP A 122 -31.47 -3.19 -8.14
CA ASP A 122 -32.64 -2.91 -7.33
C ASP A 122 -33.40 -1.70 -7.86
N GLY A 123 -32.68 -0.63 -8.24
CA GLY A 123 -33.25 0.54 -8.91
C GLY A 123 -33.94 0.18 -10.22
N LEU A 124 -33.26 -0.58 -11.10
CA LEU A 124 -33.80 -0.97 -12.41
C LEU A 124 -34.83 -2.09 -12.37
N SER A 125 -35.02 -2.77 -11.24
CA SER A 125 -35.97 -3.87 -11.12
C SER A 125 -37.41 -3.40 -11.39
N GLY A 126 -37.77 -2.23 -10.83
CA GLY A 126 -39.07 -1.60 -11.08
C GLY A 126 -39.26 -1.19 -12.54
N GLU A 127 -38.24 -0.58 -13.15
CA GLU A 127 -38.27 -0.21 -14.57
C GLU A 127 -38.40 -1.43 -15.48
N LYS A 128 -37.69 -2.52 -15.19
CA LYS A 128 -37.79 -3.77 -15.96
C LYS A 128 -39.23 -4.30 -15.98
N VAL A 129 -39.89 -4.34 -14.83
CA VAL A 129 -41.30 -4.78 -14.74
C VAL A 129 -42.19 -3.83 -15.54
N ARG A 130 -42.02 -2.51 -15.35
CA ARG A 130 -42.79 -1.49 -16.05
C ARG A 130 -42.65 -1.59 -17.57
N TRP A 131 -41.42 -1.66 -18.09
CA TRP A 131 -41.17 -1.77 -19.53
C TRP A 131 -41.68 -3.10 -20.11
N THR A 132 -41.57 -4.18 -19.36
CA THR A 132 -42.13 -5.48 -19.76
C THR A 132 -43.65 -5.39 -19.89
N GLN A 133 -44.31 -4.73 -18.93
CA GLN A 133 -45.75 -4.53 -18.97
C GLN A 133 -46.17 -3.61 -20.12
N GLN A 134 -45.49 -2.47 -20.28
CA GLN A 134 -45.74 -1.53 -21.37
C GLN A 134 -45.53 -2.19 -22.75
N SER A 135 -44.51 -3.02 -22.90
CA SER A 135 -44.29 -3.77 -24.15
C SER A 135 -45.45 -4.69 -24.50
N LYS A 136 -46.00 -5.41 -23.51
CA LYS A 136 -47.19 -6.26 -23.69
C LYS A 136 -48.41 -5.42 -24.05
N GLU A 137 -48.58 -4.29 -23.37
CA GLU A 137 -49.69 -3.38 -23.60
C GLU A 137 -49.65 -2.78 -25.01
N PHE A 138 -48.49 -2.26 -25.45
CA PHE A 138 -48.31 -1.78 -26.82
C PHE A 138 -48.56 -2.86 -27.86
N LYS A 139 -48.10 -4.09 -27.63
CA LYS A 139 -48.41 -5.21 -28.54
C LYS A 139 -49.91 -5.46 -28.67
N SER A 140 -50.66 -5.29 -27.57
CA SER A 140 -52.12 -5.42 -27.56
C SER A 140 -52.81 -4.21 -28.21
N GLN A 141 -52.30 -3.00 -28.00
CA GLN A 141 -52.79 -1.78 -28.65
C GLN A 141 -52.59 -1.84 -30.17
N ILE A 142 -51.41 -2.24 -30.65
CA ILE A 142 -51.12 -2.37 -32.09
C ILE A 142 -52.13 -3.30 -32.79
N LYS A 143 -52.57 -4.38 -32.14
CA LYS A 143 -53.57 -5.29 -32.70
C LYS A 143 -54.96 -4.65 -32.85
N ARG A 144 -55.33 -3.74 -31.94
CA ARG A 144 -56.64 -3.06 -31.90
C ARG A 144 -56.64 -1.75 -32.69
N LEU A 145 -55.47 -1.17 -32.89
CA LEU A 145 -55.26 0.13 -33.53
C LEU A 145 -55.92 0.23 -34.91
N VAL A 146 -55.91 -0.84 -35.70
CA VAL A 146 -56.52 -0.83 -37.04
C VAL A 146 -58.03 -0.59 -36.97
N GLY A 147 -58.73 -1.27 -36.06
CA GLY A 147 -60.17 -1.06 -35.85
C GLY A 147 -60.45 0.33 -35.27
N ASP A 148 -59.63 0.78 -34.33
CA ASP A 148 -59.77 2.10 -33.69
C ASP A 148 -59.60 3.24 -34.72
N ILE A 149 -58.60 3.15 -35.60
CA ILE A 149 -58.39 4.11 -36.68
C ILE A 149 -59.54 4.06 -37.69
N LEU A 150 -60.09 2.89 -37.99
CA LEU A 150 -61.23 2.77 -38.90
C LEU A 150 -62.47 3.49 -38.35
N LEU A 151 -62.75 3.35 -37.04
CA LEU A 151 -63.83 4.07 -36.37
C LEU A 151 -63.60 5.58 -36.36
N CYS A 152 -62.38 6.03 -36.05
CA CYS A 152 -62.00 7.44 -36.08
C CYS A 152 -62.15 8.06 -37.47
N THR A 153 -61.63 7.40 -38.49
CA THR A 153 -61.69 7.89 -39.88
C THR A 153 -63.11 7.89 -40.43
N GLY A 154 -63.91 6.86 -40.10
CA GLY A 154 -65.34 6.82 -40.40
C GLY A 154 -66.09 7.97 -39.74
N PHE A 155 -65.83 8.23 -38.46
CA PHE A 155 -66.43 9.34 -37.73
C PHE A 155 -66.10 10.69 -38.38
N LEU A 156 -64.82 10.97 -38.64
CA LEU A 156 -64.39 12.23 -39.26
C LEU A 156 -64.99 12.45 -40.66
N SER A 157 -65.16 11.36 -41.42
CA SER A 157 -65.62 11.45 -42.81
C SER A 157 -67.14 11.57 -42.94
N TYR A 158 -67.90 10.89 -42.08
CA TYR A 158 -69.35 10.72 -42.27
C TYR A 158 -70.22 11.32 -41.15
N CYS A 159 -69.69 11.53 -39.93
CA CYS A 159 -70.50 11.93 -38.78
C CYS A 159 -70.72 13.45 -38.62
N GLY A 160 -70.04 14.28 -39.42
CA GLY A 160 -70.08 15.75 -39.34
C GLY A 160 -71.48 16.38 -39.24
N PRO A 161 -72.41 16.11 -40.19
CA PRO A 161 -73.71 16.79 -40.24
C PRO A 161 -74.76 16.25 -39.25
N PHE A 162 -74.47 15.16 -38.54
CA PHE A 162 -75.43 14.48 -37.67
C PHE A 162 -75.37 14.98 -36.21
N ASN A 163 -76.47 14.80 -35.47
CA ASN A 163 -76.54 15.10 -34.04
C ASN A 163 -75.89 13.99 -33.18
N GLN A 164 -75.73 14.22 -31.88
CA GLN A 164 -75.03 13.28 -30.99
C GLN A 164 -75.69 11.89 -30.96
N ASP A 165 -77.02 11.81 -30.93
CA ASP A 165 -77.75 10.54 -30.86
C ASP A 165 -77.51 9.69 -32.11
N PHE A 166 -77.58 10.31 -33.29
CA PHE A 166 -77.34 9.61 -34.55
C PHE A 166 -75.87 9.21 -34.72
N ARG A 167 -74.94 10.04 -34.25
CA ARG A 167 -73.51 9.68 -34.21
C ARG A 167 -73.25 8.46 -33.33
N ASN A 168 -73.90 8.39 -32.17
CA ASN A 168 -73.80 7.24 -31.26
C ASN A 168 -74.38 5.98 -31.91
N LEU A 169 -75.54 6.07 -32.57
CA LEU A 169 -76.15 4.96 -33.32
C LEU A 169 -75.19 4.40 -34.39
N LEU A 170 -74.60 5.29 -35.20
CA LEU A 170 -73.64 4.88 -36.24
C LEU A 170 -72.42 4.16 -35.65
N LEU A 171 -71.81 4.75 -34.61
CA LEU A 171 -70.58 4.23 -34.01
C LEU A 171 -70.82 2.92 -33.22
N LYS A 172 -71.71 2.96 -32.23
CA LYS A 172 -71.87 1.90 -31.24
C LYS A 172 -72.74 0.74 -31.75
N ASP A 173 -73.81 1.03 -32.47
CA ASP A 173 -74.79 0.00 -32.82
C ASP A 173 -74.52 -0.61 -34.20
N LEU A 174 -74.04 0.18 -35.16
CA LEU A 174 -73.79 -0.29 -36.53
C LEU A 174 -72.32 -0.66 -36.77
N TRP A 175 -71.39 0.28 -36.62
CA TRP A 175 -70.00 0.07 -37.03
C TRP A 175 -69.23 -0.88 -36.11
N GLU A 176 -69.40 -0.79 -34.80
CA GLU A 176 -68.82 -1.77 -33.87
C GLU A 176 -69.37 -3.18 -34.11
N THR A 177 -70.66 -3.31 -34.45
CA THR A 177 -71.29 -4.60 -34.79
C THR A 177 -70.65 -5.22 -36.04
N GLU A 178 -70.44 -4.42 -37.08
CA GLU A 178 -69.76 -4.87 -38.31
C GLU A 178 -68.30 -5.26 -38.05
N LEU A 179 -67.55 -4.47 -37.26
CA LEU A 179 -66.19 -4.80 -36.87
C LEU A 179 -66.12 -6.16 -36.13
N ARG A 180 -67.07 -6.42 -35.23
CA ARG A 180 -67.19 -7.72 -34.53
C ARG A 180 -67.53 -8.84 -35.51
N ALA A 181 -68.45 -8.63 -36.45
CA ALA A 181 -68.81 -9.63 -37.47
C ALA A 181 -67.61 -10.01 -38.36
N HIS A 182 -66.80 -9.02 -38.72
CA HIS A 182 -65.58 -9.21 -39.52
C HIS A 182 -64.34 -9.62 -38.70
N LYS A 183 -64.48 -9.79 -37.37
CA LYS A 183 -63.39 -10.16 -36.45
C LYS A 183 -62.20 -9.19 -36.47
N ILE A 184 -62.48 -7.92 -36.73
CA ILE A 184 -61.47 -6.85 -36.68
C ILE A 184 -61.37 -6.40 -35.21
N PRO A 185 -60.21 -6.52 -34.56
CA PRO A 185 -60.05 -6.09 -33.18
C PRO A 185 -60.11 -4.56 -33.07
N PHE A 186 -60.80 -4.07 -32.05
CA PHE A 186 -60.86 -2.66 -31.66
C PHE A 186 -60.94 -2.57 -30.13
N SER A 187 -60.87 -1.36 -29.60
CA SER A 187 -60.94 -1.06 -28.17
C SER A 187 -62.39 -0.86 -27.73
N ASP A 188 -62.86 -1.62 -26.73
CA ASP A 188 -64.27 -1.56 -26.27
C ASP A 188 -64.65 -0.17 -25.71
N ASP A 189 -63.70 0.50 -25.04
CA ASP A 189 -63.86 1.84 -24.44
C ASP A 189 -63.14 2.92 -25.25
N LEU A 190 -63.27 2.90 -26.58
CA LEU A 190 -62.65 3.90 -27.44
C LEU A 190 -63.20 5.31 -27.18
N ASN A 191 -62.35 6.21 -26.69
CA ASN A 191 -62.65 7.64 -26.64
C ASN A 191 -62.04 8.34 -27.86
N LEU A 192 -62.91 8.64 -28.82
CA LEU A 192 -62.56 9.27 -30.11
C LEU A 192 -61.88 10.64 -29.93
N ILE A 193 -62.31 11.44 -28.96
CA ILE A 193 -61.76 12.78 -28.74
C ILE A 193 -60.31 12.67 -28.26
N SER A 194 -60.05 11.84 -27.24
CA SER A 194 -58.70 11.65 -26.71
C SER A 194 -57.74 10.95 -27.68
N MET A 195 -58.27 10.22 -28.68
CA MET A 195 -57.44 9.59 -29.70
C MET A 195 -57.02 10.58 -30.79
N LEU A 196 -57.85 11.58 -31.08
CA LEU A 196 -57.61 12.56 -32.15
C LEU A 196 -56.93 13.83 -31.66
N VAL A 197 -57.16 14.22 -30.41
CA VAL A 197 -56.66 15.48 -29.85
C VAL A 197 -56.15 15.24 -28.44
N ASP A 198 -55.01 15.84 -28.12
CA ASP A 198 -54.44 15.83 -26.78
C ASP A 198 -55.17 16.81 -25.85
N GLN A 199 -55.24 16.48 -24.56
CA GLN A 199 -55.91 17.29 -23.55
C GLN A 199 -55.38 18.74 -23.44
N PRO A 200 -54.06 19.02 -23.57
CA PRO A 200 -53.55 20.39 -23.63
C PRO A 200 -54.16 21.21 -24.77
N THR A 201 -54.24 20.66 -25.97
CA THR A 201 -54.86 21.35 -27.12
C THR A 201 -56.33 21.68 -26.87
N VAL A 202 -57.11 20.73 -26.32
CA VAL A 202 -58.52 20.98 -25.95
C VAL A 202 -58.62 22.12 -24.94
N SER A 203 -57.74 22.14 -23.93
CA SER A 203 -57.70 23.21 -22.93
C SER A 203 -57.40 24.58 -23.56
N SER A 204 -56.53 24.62 -24.57
CA SER A 204 -56.22 25.85 -25.31
C SER A 204 -57.44 26.38 -26.06
N TRP A 205 -58.19 25.52 -26.75
CA TRP A 205 -59.41 25.94 -27.45
C TRP A 205 -60.48 26.46 -26.48
N CYS A 206 -60.63 25.83 -25.30
CA CYS A 206 -61.53 26.35 -24.27
C CYS A 206 -61.12 27.75 -23.78
N LEU A 207 -59.82 28.06 -23.72
CA LEU A 207 -59.34 29.41 -23.42
C LEU A 207 -59.62 30.41 -24.56
N GLU A 208 -59.68 29.93 -25.80
CA GLU A 208 -60.03 30.70 -27.00
C GLU A 208 -61.55 30.85 -27.21
N GLY A 209 -62.38 30.24 -26.35
CA GLY A 209 -63.83 30.40 -26.32
C GLY A 209 -64.65 29.31 -27.02
N LEU A 210 -64.06 28.12 -27.25
CA LEU A 210 -64.72 26.89 -27.72
C LEU A 210 -65.27 26.02 -26.58
#